data_AF-A0A7S0X5V4-F1
#
_entry.id   AF-A0A7S0X5V4-F1
#
_cell.length_a   1.000
_cell.length_b   1.000
_cell.length_c   1.000
_cell.angle_alpha   90.00
_cell.angle_beta   90.00
_cell.angle_gamma   90.00
#
_symmetry.space_group_name_H-M   'P 1'
#
loop_
_entity.id
_entity.type
_entity.pdbx_description
1 polymer ?
#
loop_
_entity_poly.entity_id
_entity_poly.type
_entity_poly.pdbx_seq_one_letter_code
_entity_poly.pdbx_strand_id
1 'polypeptide(L)'
;DGVSDLMDRDADEEMLVELNQRRQDMLIELKSYERNAAKVTANGIGRGGAQTEVSGAIPRDTHVTSSLEMNPEIQSGELVLSTNNDTVIKAAIMFAEAVFEEESRFIFFPSPTSTARVPIKPPRDVASDVMIKVLVSSRTSAVYHVFELDFKMPRFCMYIPVAENVPEPMSSVTFRIPERASRVAAWIDQAFMTNCSEGLSIHSDELVVSFVSLRDARPLLIKMTGDGSGTHSAGAGGRMTIRTENLEVAGDFVQELCTGLGITELESTADFPYDMETFRNVLVRVDEHNAVRLKLTADVADSSNAVKAFVIKAEDARILADMNLMRRMYGELFDLNRELIMEHTKRATNHSELLLALKEVNQMIQKAARLRMGRAKTRIIAACRKAIKQNNIQDLFKILNFGSST
;
A
#
# COMPACT_ATOMS: atom_id res chain seq x y z
N ASP A 1 -32.18 -15.87 -34.74
CA ASP A 1 -33.48 -15.93 -34.04
C ASP A 1 -33.64 -17.14 -33.13
N GLY A 2 -33.22 -18.36 -33.50
CA GLY A 2 -33.35 -19.53 -32.61
C GLY A 2 -32.30 -19.69 -31.48
N VAL A 3 -31.17 -18.97 -31.53
CA VAL A 3 -30.08 -19.10 -30.54
C VAL A 3 -30.25 -18.17 -29.33
N SER A 4 -30.88 -16.99 -29.50
CA SER A 4 -31.19 -16.11 -28.36
C SER A 4 -32.33 -16.68 -27.51
N ASP A 5 -33.33 -17.31 -28.13
CA ASP A 5 -34.49 -17.90 -27.46
C ASP A 5 -34.14 -19.16 -26.65
N LEU A 6 -33.01 -19.81 -26.95
CA LEU A 6 -32.45 -20.91 -26.14
C LEU A 6 -31.62 -20.39 -24.96
N MET A 7 -30.84 -19.32 -25.14
CA MET A 7 -30.09 -18.67 -24.07
C MET A 7 -31.01 -17.99 -23.05
N ASP A 8 -32.12 -17.40 -23.49
CA ASP A 8 -33.14 -16.83 -22.60
C ASP A 8 -33.85 -17.92 -21.77
N ARG A 9 -34.06 -19.12 -22.34
CA ARG A 9 -34.63 -20.26 -21.60
C ARG A 9 -33.69 -20.84 -20.53
N ASP A 10 -32.40 -20.97 -20.85
CA ASP A 10 -31.41 -21.43 -19.87
C ASP A 10 -31.25 -20.40 -18.72
N ALA A 11 -31.29 -19.11 -19.03
CA ALA A 11 -31.28 -18.04 -18.01
C ALA A 11 -32.56 -18.03 -17.17
N ASP A 12 -33.72 -18.29 -17.78
CA ASP A 12 -34.99 -18.40 -17.07
C ASP A 12 -35.02 -19.63 -16.15
N GLU A 13 -34.47 -20.78 -16.58
CA GLU A 13 -34.35 -21.98 -15.75
C GLU A 13 -33.40 -21.77 -14.57
N GLU A 14 -32.25 -21.12 -14.78
CA GLU A 14 -31.29 -20.79 -13.72
C GLU A 14 -31.91 -19.83 -12.68
N MET A 15 -32.65 -18.81 -13.14
CA MET A 15 -33.40 -17.90 -12.27
C MET A 15 -34.48 -18.63 -11.46
N LEU A 16 -35.17 -19.60 -12.07
CA LEU A 16 -36.20 -20.42 -11.40
C LEU A 16 -35.61 -21.31 -10.30
N VAL A 17 -34.40 -21.82 -10.52
CA VAL A 17 -33.64 -22.57 -9.51
C VAL A 17 -33.23 -21.67 -8.36
N GLU A 18 -32.66 -20.50 -8.64
CA GLU A 18 -32.26 -19.51 -7.62
C GLU A 18 -33.47 -19.07 -6.77
N LEU A 19 -34.60 -18.77 -7.42
CA LEU A 19 -35.85 -18.39 -6.74
C LEU A 19 -36.39 -19.52 -5.84
N ASN A 20 -36.33 -20.77 -6.30
CA ASN A 20 -36.74 -21.91 -5.47
C ASN A 20 -35.82 -22.12 -4.28
N GLN A 21 -34.50 -21.93 -4.46
CA GLN A 21 -33.53 -22.01 -3.38
C GLN A 21 -33.77 -20.90 -2.35
N ARG A 22 -33.92 -19.65 -2.79
CA ARG A 22 -34.25 -18.52 -1.93
C ARG A 22 -35.58 -18.71 -1.20
N ARG A 23 -36.60 -19.28 -1.86
CA ARG A 23 -37.87 -19.66 -1.22
C ARG A 23 -37.65 -20.68 -0.11
N GLN A 24 -36.83 -21.69 -0.36
CA GLN A 24 -36.54 -22.73 0.62
C GLN A 24 -35.75 -22.19 1.82
N ASP A 25 -34.79 -21.31 1.59
CA ASP A 25 -34.03 -20.62 2.65
C ASP A 25 -34.95 -19.76 3.52
N MET A 26 -35.82 -18.95 2.91
CA MET A 26 -36.80 -18.14 3.64
C MET A 26 -37.78 -19.00 4.46
N LEU A 27 -38.21 -20.16 3.95
CA LEU A 27 -39.07 -21.09 4.69
C LEU A 27 -38.35 -21.71 5.90
N ILE A 28 -37.05 -21.98 5.79
CA ILE A 28 -36.23 -22.47 6.90
C ILE A 28 -36.08 -21.36 7.96
N GLU A 29 -35.84 -20.13 7.52
CA GLU A 29 -35.74 -18.96 8.40
C GLU A 29 -37.06 -18.71 9.17
N LEU A 30 -38.20 -18.75 8.47
CA LEU A 30 -39.53 -18.60 9.07
C LEU A 30 -39.81 -19.69 10.11
N LYS A 31 -39.52 -20.97 9.80
CA LYS A 31 -39.62 -22.08 10.76
C LYS A 31 -38.71 -21.87 11.98
N SER A 32 -37.53 -21.28 11.79
CA SER A 32 -36.62 -20.93 12.89
C SER A 32 -37.25 -19.85 13.80
N TYR A 33 -37.82 -18.79 13.22
CA TYR A 33 -38.53 -17.75 13.95
C TYR A 33 -39.74 -18.28 14.71
N GLU A 34 -40.59 -19.10 14.08
CA GLU A 34 -41.76 -19.72 14.73
C GLU A 34 -41.36 -20.60 15.91
N ARG A 35 -40.33 -21.43 15.74
CA ARG A 35 -39.79 -22.29 16.81
C ARG A 35 -39.25 -21.46 17.98
N ASN A 36 -38.60 -20.33 17.70
CA ASN A 36 -38.09 -19.43 18.73
C ASN A 36 -39.22 -18.65 19.42
N ALA A 37 -40.25 -18.22 18.69
CA ALA A 37 -41.41 -17.52 19.22
C ALA A 37 -42.26 -18.42 20.14
N ALA A 38 -42.54 -19.66 19.72
CA ALA A 38 -43.32 -20.63 20.51
C ALA A 38 -42.65 -20.98 21.86
N LYS A 39 -41.31 -21.02 21.90
CA LYS A 39 -40.55 -21.27 23.13
C LYS A 39 -40.58 -20.08 24.10
N VAL A 40 -40.60 -18.84 23.58
CA VAL A 40 -40.73 -17.62 24.41
C VAL A 40 -42.12 -17.55 25.04
N THR A 41 -43.17 -17.95 24.32
CA THR A 41 -44.53 -17.99 24.86
C THR A 41 -44.70 -19.10 25.91
N ALA A 42 -44.06 -20.26 25.73
CA ALA A 42 -44.08 -21.36 26.70
C ALA A 42 -43.38 -21.01 28.04
N ASN A 43 -42.30 -20.22 28.01
CA ASN A 43 -41.59 -19.78 29.22
C ASN A 43 -42.23 -18.57 29.94
N GLY A 44 -43.21 -17.90 29.33
CA GLY A 44 -43.91 -16.75 29.91
C GLY A 44 -44.99 -17.07 30.95
N ILE A 45 -45.36 -18.36 31.09
CA ILE A 45 -46.42 -18.80 32.02
C ILE A 45 -45.79 -19.66 33.12
N GLY A 46 -45.21 -18.96 34.10
CA GLY A 46 -45.01 -19.39 35.49
C GLY A 46 -44.38 -20.75 35.78
N ARG A 47 -43.11 -20.74 36.19
CA ARG A 47 -42.61 -21.35 37.46
C ARG A 47 -41.10 -21.17 37.56
N GLY A 48 -40.65 -20.61 38.68
CA GLY A 48 -39.23 -20.53 39.00
C GLY A 48 -38.59 -21.90 39.13
N GLY A 49 -37.38 -22.04 38.57
CA GLY A 49 -36.56 -23.24 38.68
C GLY A 49 -35.98 -23.67 37.33
N ALA A 50 -34.66 -23.53 37.21
CA ALA A 50 -33.80 -23.96 36.11
C ALA A 50 -34.00 -23.25 34.76
N GLN A 51 -33.15 -22.25 34.51
CA GLN A 51 -32.72 -21.90 33.15
C GLN A 51 -32.18 -23.17 32.51
N THR A 52 -33.03 -23.89 31.77
CA THR A 52 -32.52 -24.84 30.80
C THR A 52 -31.98 -23.97 29.68
N GLU A 53 -30.67 -23.66 29.73
CA GLU A 53 -29.96 -23.03 28.63
C GLU A 53 -30.36 -23.77 27.36
N VAL A 54 -31.19 -23.13 26.53
CA VAL A 54 -31.54 -23.66 25.22
C VAL A 54 -30.20 -23.81 24.52
N SER A 55 -29.80 -25.04 24.20
CA SER A 55 -28.49 -25.33 23.61
C SER A 55 -28.22 -24.36 22.45
N GLY A 56 -27.28 -23.44 22.65
CA GLY A 56 -26.91 -22.41 21.68
C GLY A 56 -27.73 -21.14 21.61
N ALA A 57 -28.62 -20.86 22.56
CA ALA A 57 -29.25 -19.54 22.65
C ALA A 57 -28.31 -18.51 23.30
N ILE A 58 -28.20 -17.34 22.65
CA ILE A 58 -27.53 -16.16 23.20
C ILE A 58 -28.57 -15.11 23.61
N PRO A 59 -28.25 -14.21 24.55
CA PRO A 59 -29.10 -13.07 24.87
C PRO A 59 -29.41 -12.23 23.63
N ARG A 60 -30.65 -11.75 23.49
CA ARG A 60 -31.09 -10.98 22.31
C ARG A 60 -30.43 -9.61 22.21
N ASP A 61 -29.94 -9.09 23.31
CA ASP A 61 -29.22 -7.83 23.45
C ASP A 61 -27.71 -8.00 23.28
N THR A 62 -27.23 -9.16 22.82
CA THR A 62 -25.80 -9.36 22.53
C THR A 62 -25.35 -8.43 21.41
N HIS A 63 -24.40 -7.55 21.71
CA HIS A 63 -23.74 -6.70 20.74
C HIS A 63 -22.24 -6.96 20.77
N VAL A 64 -21.61 -6.97 19.60
CA VAL A 64 -20.16 -7.10 19.45
C VAL A 64 -19.61 -5.75 19.01
N THR A 65 -18.70 -5.19 19.79
CA THR A 65 -17.96 -3.97 19.43
C THR A 65 -16.58 -4.32 18.92
N SER A 66 -16.09 -3.54 17.96
CA SER A 66 -14.72 -3.60 17.46
C SER A 66 -14.02 -2.27 17.69
N SER A 67 -12.83 -2.29 18.28
CA SER A 67 -11.93 -1.14 18.40
C SER A 67 -10.52 -1.52 17.99
N LEU A 68 -9.71 -0.55 17.58
CA LEU A 68 -8.31 -0.77 17.21
C LEU A 68 -7.42 -0.11 18.26
N GLU A 69 -6.65 -0.91 18.98
CA GLU A 69 -5.69 -0.48 19.99
C GLU A 69 -4.27 -0.67 19.45
N MET A 70 -3.39 0.31 19.64
CA MET A 70 -2.01 0.19 19.17
C MET A 70 -1.12 -0.39 20.27
N ASN A 71 -0.44 -1.51 19.99
CA ASN A 71 0.44 -2.16 20.95
C ASN A 71 1.92 -1.99 20.54
N PRO A 72 2.70 -1.14 21.25
CA PRO A 72 4.11 -0.91 20.94
C PRO A 72 5.00 -2.13 21.27
N GLU A 73 4.61 -3.00 22.20
CA GLU A 73 5.42 -4.18 22.58
C GLU A 73 5.45 -5.22 21.45
N ILE A 74 4.32 -5.40 20.78
CA ILE A 74 4.14 -6.38 19.69
C ILE A 74 4.40 -5.74 18.31
N GLN A 75 4.62 -4.41 18.26
CA GLN A 75 4.85 -3.67 17.02
C GLN A 75 3.73 -3.90 15.98
N SER A 76 2.48 -3.93 16.45
CA SER A 76 1.29 -4.18 15.64
C SER A 76 0.06 -3.48 16.24
N GLY A 77 -0.92 -3.18 15.40
CA GLY A 77 -2.24 -2.77 15.87
C GLY A 77 -3.04 -4.01 16.29
N GLU A 78 -3.71 -3.97 17.42
CA GLU A 78 -4.60 -5.02 17.89
C GLU A 78 -6.06 -4.62 17.65
N LEU A 79 -6.75 -5.39 16.83
CA LEU A 79 -8.20 -5.30 16.72
C LEU A 79 -8.80 -6.02 17.93
N VAL A 80 -9.42 -5.24 18.81
CA VAL A 80 -10.09 -5.70 20.02
C VAL A 80 -11.57 -5.90 19.71
N LEU A 81 -12.01 -7.14 19.78
CA LEU A 81 -13.40 -7.54 19.65
C LEU A 81 -13.95 -7.83 21.04
N SER A 82 -15.03 -7.17 21.44
CA SER A 82 -15.64 -7.37 22.75
C SER A 82 -17.15 -7.57 22.66
N THR A 83 -17.68 -8.48 23.46
CA THR A 83 -19.11 -8.66 23.69
C THR A 83 -19.57 -7.83 24.89
N ASN A 84 -20.81 -7.36 24.87
CA ASN A 84 -21.41 -6.59 25.97
C ASN A 84 -21.93 -7.45 27.14
N ASN A 85 -21.82 -8.78 27.06
CA ASN A 85 -22.37 -9.73 28.03
C ASN A 85 -21.45 -10.94 28.20
N ASP A 86 -21.90 -11.95 28.95
CA ASP A 86 -21.13 -13.16 29.27
C ASP A 86 -20.93 -14.14 28.09
N THR A 87 -21.32 -13.76 26.87
CA THR A 87 -21.02 -14.56 25.68
C THR A 87 -19.55 -14.51 25.35
N VAL A 88 -19.04 -15.61 24.77
CA VAL A 88 -17.63 -15.76 24.44
C VAL A 88 -17.42 -15.76 22.93
N ILE A 89 -16.31 -15.15 22.50
CA ILE A 89 -15.84 -15.16 21.12
C ILE A 89 -14.98 -16.40 20.91
N LYS A 90 -15.41 -17.33 20.04
CA LYS A 90 -14.65 -18.56 19.75
C LYS A 90 -13.76 -18.43 18.53
N ALA A 91 -14.19 -17.67 17.52
CA ALA A 91 -13.40 -17.43 16.33
C ALA A 91 -13.77 -16.11 15.67
N ALA A 92 -12.87 -15.58 14.86
CA ALA A 92 -13.11 -14.43 14.00
C ALA A 92 -12.55 -14.71 12.61
N ILE A 93 -13.29 -14.31 11.57
CA ILE A 93 -12.83 -14.28 10.19
C ILE A 93 -12.77 -12.82 9.79
N MET A 94 -11.65 -12.37 9.23
CA MET A 94 -11.49 -11.01 8.73
C MET A 94 -11.20 -11.05 7.24
N PHE A 95 -11.83 -10.17 6.46
CA PHE A 95 -11.62 -10.03 5.02
C PHE A 95 -11.09 -8.64 4.73
N ALA A 96 -9.91 -8.55 4.11
CA ALA A 96 -9.32 -7.30 3.67
C ALA A 96 -8.13 -7.54 2.70
N GLU A 97 -8.26 -7.07 1.46
CA GLU A 97 -7.29 -7.30 0.37
C GLU A 97 -5.92 -6.62 0.60
N ALA A 98 -5.89 -5.45 1.23
CA ALA A 98 -4.67 -4.65 1.41
C ALA A 98 -3.98 -4.84 2.78
N VAL A 99 -4.59 -5.63 3.67
CA VAL A 99 -4.19 -5.76 5.08
C VAL A 99 -3.57 -7.11 5.38
N PHE A 100 -4.07 -8.16 4.73
CA PHE A 100 -3.62 -9.53 4.92
C PHE A 100 -2.96 -10.03 3.63
N GLU A 101 -1.94 -10.90 3.75
CA GLU A 101 -1.32 -11.55 2.58
C GLU A 101 -2.28 -12.51 1.88
N GLU A 102 -3.14 -13.14 2.68
CA GLU A 102 -4.27 -13.94 2.24
C GLU A 102 -5.52 -13.06 2.30
N GLU A 103 -6.37 -13.04 1.27
CA GLU A 103 -7.57 -12.17 1.19
C GLU A 103 -8.47 -12.21 2.43
N SER A 104 -8.37 -13.30 3.21
CA SER A 104 -9.01 -13.46 4.50
C SER A 104 -8.06 -14.07 5.53
N ARG A 105 -8.29 -13.76 6.80
CA ARG A 105 -7.59 -14.37 7.94
C ARG A 105 -8.60 -14.95 8.92
N PHE A 106 -8.49 -16.25 9.17
CA PHE A 106 -9.26 -16.97 10.18
C PHE A 106 -8.43 -17.14 11.46
N ILE A 107 -9.04 -16.82 12.60
CA ILE A 107 -8.43 -16.99 13.92
C ILE A 107 -9.41 -17.75 14.81
N PHE A 108 -8.91 -18.83 15.41
CA PHE A 108 -9.60 -19.59 16.43
C PHE A 108 -8.98 -19.31 17.80
N PHE A 109 -9.80 -19.04 18.81
CA PHE A 109 -9.37 -18.73 20.18
C PHE A 109 -9.50 -19.99 21.05
N PRO A 110 -8.39 -20.66 21.44
CA PRO A 110 -8.44 -21.91 22.22
C PRO A 110 -9.08 -21.72 23.61
N SER A 111 -8.89 -20.54 24.18
CA SER A 111 -9.47 -20.12 25.47
C SER A 111 -10.45 -18.97 25.21
N PRO A 112 -11.71 -19.27 24.85
CA PRO A 112 -12.66 -18.25 24.43
C PRO A 112 -13.10 -17.37 25.62
N THR A 113 -12.94 -16.06 25.43
CA THR A 113 -13.28 -15.00 26.37
C THR A 113 -14.29 -14.04 25.74
N SER A 114 -14.88 -13.15 26.55
CA SER A 114 -15.76 -12.08 26.06
C SER A 114 -15.02 -11.03 25.22
N THR A 115 -13.71 -10.89 25.46
CA THR A 115 -12.83 -10.03 24.68
C THR A 115 -11.79 -10.87 23.95
N ALA A 116 -11.62 -10.63 22.66
CA ALA A 116 -10.60 -11.24 21.82
C ALA A 116 -9.72 -10.15 21.20
N ARG A 117 -8.41 -10.41 21.12
CA ARG A 117 -7.43 -9.49 20.54
C ARG A 117 -6.79 -10.13 19.33
N VAL A 118 -6.75 -9.42 18.22
CA VAL A 118 -6.23 -9.90 16.95
C VAL A 118 -5.17 -8.95 16.42
N PRO A 119 -3.90 -9.39 16.27
CA PRO A 119 -2.86 -8.52 15.72
C PRO A 119 -3.05 -8.31 14.22
N ILE A 120 -2.98 -7.05 13.81
CA ILE A 120 -3.08 -6.56 12.44
C ILE A 120 -1.85 -5.68 12.17
N LYS A 121 -1.12 -6.01 11.09
CA LYS A 121 0.08 -5.29 10.66
C LYS A 121 0.00 -5.06 9.15
N PRO A 122 -0.69 -3.99 8.71
CA PRO A 122 -0.76 -3.67 7.29
C PRO A 122 0.65 -3.36 6.78
N PRO A 123 1.05 -3.86 5.61
CA PRO A 123 2.41 -3.67 5.08
C PRO A 123 2.65 -2.25 4.54
N ARG A 124 1.58 -1.52 4.18
CA ARG A 124 1.62 -0.18 3.58
C ARG A 124 0.53 0.72 4.16
N ASP A 125 0.72 2.03 4.01
CA ASP A 125 -0.22 3.04 4.50
C ASP A 125 -1.41 3.14 3.54
N VAL A 126 -2.41 2.30 3.76
CA VAL A 126 -3.62 2.17 2.93
C VAL A 126 -4.84 2.16 3.84
N ALA A 127 -5.82 3.01 3.53
CA ALA A 127 -7.13 2.92 4.16
C ALA A 127 -7.85 1.69 3.59
N SER A 128 -8.40 0.84 4.47
CA SER A 128 -9.07 -0.39 4.07
C SER A 128 -10.30 -0.61 4.94
N ASP A 129 -11.38 -1.06 4.32
CA ASP A 129 -12.54 -1.57 5.03
C ASP A 129 -12.26 -3.04 5.36
N VAL A 130 -12.38 -3.40 6.64
CA VAL A 130 -12.17 -4.76 7.15
C VAL A 130 -13.54 -5.32 7.53
N MET A 131 -14.01 -6.30 6.76
CA MET A 131 -15.24 -7.03 7.10
C MET A 131 -14.88 -8.15 8.07
N ILE A 132 -15.52 -8.16 9.23
CA ILE A 132 -15.24 -9.07 10.33
C ILE A 132 -16.48 -9.92 10.58
N LYS A 133 -16.33 -11.24 10.52
CA LYS A 133 -17.33 -12.21 10.95
C LYS A 133 -16.90 -12.84 12.26
N VAL A 134 -17.58 -12.48 13.34
CA VAL A 134 -17.27 -12.95 14.70
C VAL A 134 -18.21 -14.08 15.08
N LEU A 135 -17.64 -15.21 15.49
CA LEU A 135 -18.39 -16.37 15.97
C LEU A 135 -18.55 -16.28 17.48
N VAL A 136 -19.77 -15.94 17.92
CA VAL A 136 -20.15 -15.74 19.32
C VAL A 136 -21.02 -16.89 19.80
N SER A 137 -20.82 -17.35 21.02
CA SER A 137 -21.65 -18.40 21.63
C SER A 137 -21.62 -18.34 23.15
N SER A 138 -22.50 -19.09 23.81
CA SER A 138 -22.33 -19.43 25.22
C SER A 138 -21.15 -20.40 25.40
N ARG A 139 -20.51 -20.39 26.58
CA ARG A 139 -19.26 -21.13 26.87
C ARG A 139 -19.31 -22.62 26.50
N THR A 140 -20.47 -23.25 26.66
CA THR A 140 -20.71 -24.69 26.48
C THR A 140 -21.43 -25.04 25.19
N SER A 141 -21.86 -24.06 24.39
CA SER A 141 -22.63 -24.30 23.17
C SER A 141 -21.76 -24.82 22.01
N ALA A 142 -22.32 -25.75 21.24
CA ALA A 142 -21.79 -26.22 19.96
C ALA A 142 -22.30 -25.40 18.76
N VAL A 143 -23.30 -24.54 18.96
CA VAL A 143 -23.87 -23.64 17.94
C VAL A 143 -23.29 -22.24 18.12
N TYR A 144 -22.92 -21.62 16.99
CA TYR A 144 -22.36 -20.27 16.92
C TYR A 144 -23.35 -19.31 16.24
N HIS A 145 -23.41 -18.09 16.76
CA HIS A 145 -24.03 -16.97 16.08
C HIS A 145 -22.93 -16.17 15.39
N VAL A 146 -23.15 -15.84 14.12
CA VAL A 146 -22.21 -15.06 13.32
C VAL A 146 -22.66 -13.61 13.34
N PHE A 147 -21.82 -12.74 13.90
CA PHE A 147 -22.01 -11.30 13.84
C PHE A 147 -21.11 -10.73 12.75
N GLU A 148 -21.69 -9.94 11.85
CA GLU A 148 -20.96 -9.25 10.80
C GLU A 148 -20.74 -7.80 11.22
N LEU A 149 -19.49 -7.35 11.18
CA LEU A 149 -19.05 -6.02 11.55
C LEU A 149 -18.19 -5.45 10.42
N ASP A 150 -18.38 -4.18 10.11
CA ASP A 150 -17.51 -3.46 9.19
C ASP A 150 -16.64 -2.48 9.99
N PHE A 151 -15.33 -2.66 9.91
CA PHE A 151 -14.36 -1.78 10.57
C PHE A 151 -13.55 -1.01 9.52
N LYS A 152 -13.64 0.32 9.55
CA LYS A 152 -12.86 1.18 8.65
C LYS A 152 -11.50 1.47 9.25
N MET A 153 -10.45 0.91 8.66
CA MET A 153 -9.08 1.14 9.09
C MET A 153 -8.52 2.39 8.40
N PRO A 154 -8.01 3.38 9.15
CA PRO A 154 -7.43 4.58 8.57
C PRO A 154 -6.06 4.29 7.96
N ARG A 155 -5.65 5.16 7.04
CA ARG A 155 -4.42 5.01 6.26
C ARG A 155 -3.16 4.94 7.15
N PHE A 156 -3.08 5.77 8.19
CA PHE A 156 -1.91 5.90 9.06
C PHE A 156 -2.09 5.22 10.42
N CYS A 157 -2.81 4.09 10.47
CA CYS A 157 -3.05 3.35 11.72
C CYS A 157 -1.78 2.88 12.43
N MET A 158 -0.65 2.68 11.72
CA MET A 158 0.59 2.14 12.30
C MET A 158 1.46 3.19 13.01
N TYR A 159 0.95 4.39 13.26
CA TYR A 159 1.69 5.48 13.86
C TYR A 159 1.10 5.84 15.23
N ILE A 160 1.89 5.71 16.29
CA ILE A 160 1.48 6.02 17.66
C ILE A 160 2.00 7.42 18.04
N PRO A 161 1.17 8.28 18.67
CA PRO A 161 1.62 9.57 19.14
C PRO A 161 2.54 9.41 20.35
N VAL A 162 3.65 10.14 20.36
CA VAL A 162 4.64 10.11 21.44
C VAL A 162 4.77 11.50 22.05
N ALA A 163 4.66 11.59 23.38
CA ALA A 163 4.80 12.84 24.13
C ALA A 163 6.26 13.26 24.35
N GLU A 164 7.19 12.29 24.28
CA GLU A 164 8.62 12.52 24.44
C GLU A 164 9.27 13.12 23.18
N ASN A 165 10.35 13.87 23.39
CA ASN A 165 11.08 14.54 22.32
C ASN A 165 11.88 13.51 21.52
N VAL A 166 11.29 13.00 20.44
CA VAL A 166 11.92 12.01 19.56
C VAL A 166 13.07 12.67 18.79
N PRO A 167 14.21 11.98 18.56
CA PRO A 167 15.32 12.52 17.76
C PRO A 167 14.81 13.04 16.40
N GLU A 168 15.18 14.29 16.08
CA GLU A 168 14.71 14.94 14.87
C GLU A 168 15.34 14.29 13.62
N PRO A 169 14.53 13.76 12.68
CA PRO A 169 15.05 13.24 11.42
C PRO A 169 15.81 14.32 10.65
N MET A 170 16.90 13.93 9.98
CA MET A 170 17.68 14.86 9.14
C MET A 170 16.88 15.34 7.92
N SER A 171 16.00 14.48 7.40
CA SER A 171 15.23 14.76 6.19
C SER A 171 13.92 15.49 6.50
N SER A 172 13.55 16.45 5.66
CA SER A 172 12.36 17.27 5.88
C SER A 172 11.70 17.75 4.60
N VAL A 173 10.39 18.00 4.70
CA VAL A 173 9.56 18.58 3.65
C VAL A 173 8.81 19.75 4.23
N THR A 174 8.96 20.90 3.60
CA THR A 174 8.33 22.16 4.00
C THR A 174 7.43 22.68 2.88
N PHE A 175 6.22 23.06 3.21
CA PHE A 175 5.28 23.70 2.28
C PHE A 175 4.35 24.65 3.05
N ARG A 176 3.56 25.43 2.31
CA ARG A 176 2.60 26.38 2.87
C ARG A 176 1.18 25.92 2.56
N ILE A 177 0.31 25.91 3.57
CA ILE A 177 -1.10 25.54 3.43
C ILE A 177 -1.98 26.75 3.81
N PRO A 178 -3.06 27.02 3.05
CA PRO A 178 -4.04 28.06 3.38
C PRO A 178 -5.10 27.59 4.39
N GLU A 179 -4.71 26.86 5.44
CA GLU A 179 -5.60 26.30 6.45
C GLU A 179 -5.08 26.60 7.85
N ARG A 180 -5.98 26.59 8.83
CA ARG A 180 -5.66 26.82 10.25
C ARG A 180 -5.11 25.56 10.91
N ALA A 181 -4.20 25.74 11.86
CA ALA A 181 -3.63 24.65 12.65
C ALA A 181 -4.69 23.76 13.31
N SER A 182 -5.81 24.33 13.78
CA SER A 182 -6.91 23.56 14.38
C SER A 182 -7.59 22.59 13.41
N ARG A 183 -7.77 22.98 12.14
CA ARG A 183 -8.34 22.08 11.13
C ARG A 183 -7.36 20.97 10.74
N VAL A 184 -6.08 21.30 10.67
CA VAL A 184 -5.02 20.31 10.43
C VAL A 184 -4.95 19.31 11.59
N ALA A 185 -5.04 19.76 12.85
CA ALA A 185 -5.10 18.89 14.01
C ALA A 185 -6.30 17.93 13.94
N ALA A 186 -7.51 18.44 13.67
CA ALA A 186 -8.71 17.60 13.53
C ALA A 186 -8.59 16.57 12.38
N TRP A 187 -7.92 16.95 11.28
CA TRP A 187 -7.63 16.01 10.20
C TRP A 187 -6.61 14.94 10.64
N ILE A 188 -5.56 15.31 11.37
CA ILE A 188 -4.57 14.36 11.92
C ILE A 188 -5.30 13.36 12.84
N ASP A 189 -6.18 13.82 13.71
CA ASP A 189 -6.93 12.94 14.62
C ASP A 189 -7.75 11.90 13.87
N GLN A 190 -8.44 12.32 12.80
CA GLN A 190 -9.21 11.43 11.93
C GLN A 190 -8.30 10.47 11.14
N ALA A 191 -7.19 10.97 10.60
CA ALA A 191 -6.31 10.20 9.72
C ALA A 191 -5.41 9.19 10.46
N PHE A 192 -5.10 9.47 11.73
CA PHE A 192 -4.25 8.63 12.59
C PHE A 192 -5.05 7.87 13.66
N MET A 193 -6.34 8.19 13.87
CA MET A 193 -7.15 7.69 15.00
C MET A 193 -6.52 7.99 16.36
N THR A 194 -5.83 9.12 16.44
CA THR A 194 -5.20 9.59 17.66
C THR A 194 -6.09 10.67 18.20
N ASN A 195 -6.60 10.55 19.42
CA ASN A 195 -7.39 11.61 20.07
C ASN A 195 -6.48 12.83 20.43
N CYS A 196 -5.61 13.30 19.53
CA CYS A 196 -4.67 14.39 19.82
C CYS A 196 -5.43 15.71 20.07
N SER A 197 -6.63 15.90 19.51
CA SER A 197 -7.51 17.03 19.83
C SER A 197 -7.83 17.21 21.32
N GLU A 198 -7.79 16.15 22.13
CA GLU A 198 -8.14 16.24 23.55
C GLU A 198 -6.99 16.75 24.43
N GLY A 199 -5.74 16.72 23.93
CA GLY A 199 -4.54 17.16 24.66
C GLY A 199 -3.91 18.47 24.16
N LEU A 200 -4.37 18.99 23.02
CA LEU A 200 -3.89 20.26 22.47
C LEU A 200 -4.68 21.41 23.08
N SER A 201 -4.10 22.08 24.09
CA SER A 201 -4.49 23.43 24.44
C SER A 201 -4.26 24.33 23.23
N ILE A 202 -5.32 24.56 22.44
CA ILE A 202 -5.36 25.48 21.30
C ILE A 202 -5.19 26.91 21.86
N HIS A 203 -3.96 27.28 22.20
CA HIS A 203 -3.60 28.61 22.69
C HIS A 203 -2.45 29.25 21.90
N SER A 204 -1.94 28.59 20.87
CA SER A 204 -0.90 29.15 20.01
C SER A 204 -1.16 28.70 18.57
N ASP A 205 -0.86 29.55 17.60
CA ASP A 205 -0.87 29.26 16.16
C ASP A 205 0.18 28.19 15.75
N GLU A 206 0.65 27.36 16.68
CA GLU A 206 1.68 26.35 16.49
C GLU A 206 1.13 24.95 16.85
N LEU A 207 1.30 24.00 15.93
CA LEU A 207 0.94 22.60 16.10
C LEU A 207 2.21 21.75 15.98
N VAL A 208 2.54 21.00 17.02
CA VAL A 208 3.65 20.04 17.02
C VAL A 208 3.14 18.68 17.45
N VAL A 209 3.25 17.69 16.58
CA VAL A 209 2.88 16.31 16.87
C VAL A 209 4.02 15.38 16.46
N SER A 210 4.37 14.46 17.34
CA SER A 210 5.41 13.45 17.13
C SER A 210 4.76 12.08 17.10
N PHE A 211 5.10 11.29 16.09
CA PHE A 211 4.65 9.92 15.94
C PHE A 211 5.85 8.97 15.84
N VAL A 212 5.65 7.72 16.25
CA VAL A 212 6.57 6.62 15.97
C VAL A 212 5.84 5.54 15.19
N SER A 213 6.45 5.10 14.10
CA SER A 213 5.95 4.00 13.29
C SER A 213 6.17 2.67 13.99
N LEU A 214 5.11 1.87 14.10
CA LEU A 214 5.16 0.50 14.61
C LEU A 214 5.84 -0.48 13.64
N ARG A 215 6.07 -0.10 12.38
CA ARG A 215 6.68 -1.02 11.39
C ARG A 215 8.20 -1.09 11.53
N ASP A 216 8.83 0.07 11.71
CA ASP A 216 10.28 0.27 11.64
C ASP A 216 10.85 1.09 12.80
N ALA A 217 10.01 1.46 13.77
CA ALA A 217 10.36 2.31 14.93
C ALA A 217 10.92 3.69 14.54
N ARG A 218 10.65 4.18 13.32
CA ARG A 218 11.15 5.49 12.87
C ARG A 218 10.24 6.65 13.31
N PRO A 219 10.82 7.82 13.65
CA PRO A 219 10.06 9.03 13.95
C PRO A 219 9.37 9.62 12.72
N LEU A 220 8.19 10.18 12.94
CA LEU A 220 7.52 11.12 12.05
C LEU A 220 7.15 12.36 12.88
N LEU A 221 7.76 13.51 12.58
CA LEU A 221 7.52 14.76 13.28
C LEU A 221 6.78 15.72 12.36
N ILE A 222 5.67 16.26 12.85
CA ILE A 222 4.85 17.22 12.13
C ILE A 222 4.83 18.52 12.91
N LYS A 223 5.31 19.59 12.30
CA LYS A 223 5.31 20.95 12.85
C LYS A 223 4.56 21.87 11.90
N MET A 224 3.66 22.68 12.42
CA MET A 224 3.00 23.73 11.67
C MET A 224 3.07 25.03 12.45
N THR A 225 3.58 26.08 11.82
CA THR A 225 3.62 27.43 12.36
C THR A 225 2.68 28.31 11.54
N GLY A 226 1.68 28.90 12.20
CA GLY A 226 0.79 29.86 11.59
C GLY A 226 1.55 31.12 11.20
N ASP A 227 1.15 31.72 10.08
CA ASP A 227 1.61 33.05 9.73
C ASP A 227 0.91 34.02 10.69
N GLY A 228 1.60 34.42 11.77
CA GLY A 228 1.06 35.16 12.93
C GLY A 228 0.45 36.55 12.69
N SER A 229 -0.36 36.74 11.64
CA SER A 229 -1.23 37.90 11.53
C SER A 229 -2.41 37.71 12.48
N GLY A 230 -2.26 38.20 13.72
CA GLY A 230 -3.26 38.21 14.80
C GLY A 230 -4.51 39.05 14.51
N THR A 231 -5.11 38.90 13.33
CA THR A 231 -6.42 39.44 13.00
C THR A 231 -7.25 38.29 12.44
N HIS A 232 -8.52 38.25 12.83
CA HIS A 232 -9.55 37.33 12.33
C HIS A 232 -9.85 37.58 10.83
N SER A 233 -8.82 37.54 10.00
CA SER A 233 -8.87 37.64 8.56
C SER A 233 -8.98 36.23 7.98
N ALA A 234 -9.77 36.11 6.91
CA ALA A 234 -10.06 34.89 6.17
C ALA A 234 -8.84 34.31 5.40
N GLY A 235 -7.61 34.69 5.76
CA GLY A 235 -6.35 34.28 5.15
C GLY A 235 -5.35 33.64 6.11
N ALA A 236 -5.82 32.93 7.14
CA ALA A 236 -4.97 32.21 8.08
C ALA A 236 -4.36 30.97 7.42
N GLY A 237 -3.19 31.14 6.81
CA GLY A 237 -2.34 30.05 6.37
C GLY A 237 -1.23 29.75 7.40
N GLY A 238 -0.51 28.66 7.16
CA GLY A 238 0.66 28.31 7.95
C GLY A 238 1.72 27.61 7.11
N ARG A 239 2.96 27.68 7.58
CA ARG A 239 4.05 26.86 7.08
C ARG A 239 4.04 25.54 7.83
N MET A 240 3.95 24.44 7.09
CA MET A 240 4.00 23.09 7.63
C MET A 240 5.32 22.44 7.23
N THR A 241 5.96 21.81 8.20
CA THR A 241 7.21 21.07 8.09
C THR A 241 7.00 19.66 8.59
N ILE A 242 7.18 18.69 7.71
CA ILE A 242 7.17 17.26 8.01
C ILE A 242 8.62 16.81 8.06
N ARG A 243 9.04 16.13 9.13
CA ARG A 243 10.35 15.48 9.20
C ARG A 243 10.16 13.98 9.29
N THR A 244 10.74 13.28 8.33
CA THR A 244 10.76 11.82 8.25
C THR A 244 11.90 11.41 7.34
N GLU A 245 12.54 10.28 7.64
CA GLU A 245 13.59 9.73 6.77
C GLU A 245 13.04 9.00 5.54
N ASN A 246 11.74 8.72 5.50
CA ASN A 246 11.14 7.98 4.39
C ASN A 246 10.42 8.92 3.43
N LEU A 247 11.01 9.08 2.23
CA LEU A 247 10.45 9.87 1.13
C LEU A 247 9.04 9.41 0.71
N GLU A 248 8.75 8.11 0.76
CA GLU A 248 7.43 7.58 0.38
C GLU A 248 6.36 7.99 1.38
N VAL A 249 6.64 7.87 2.69
CA VAL A 249 5.71 8.26 3.77
C VAL A 249 5.42 9.76 3.71
N ALA A 250 6.46 10.59 3.48
CA ALA A 250 6.26 12.02 3.28
C ALA A 250 5.34 12.31 2.07
N GLY A 251 5.52 11.59 0.97
CA GLY A 251 4.67 11.70 -0.22
C GLY A 251 3.23 11.28 0.06
N ASP A 252 3.01 10.12 0.66
CA ASP A 252 1.68 9.60 1.02
C ASP A 252 0.95 10.57 1.95
N PHE A 253 1.64 11.09 2.96
CA PHE A 253 1.10 12.09 3.87
C PHE A 253 0.69 13.37 3.15
N VAL A 254 1.57 13.95 2.31
CA VAL A 254 1.25 15.19 1.58
C VAL A 254 0.06 15.00 0.63
N GLN A 255 -0.01 13.87 -0.10
CA GLN A 255 -1.14 13.60 -1.00
C GLN A 255 -2.45 13.42 -0.23
N GLU A 256 -2.44 12.67 0.88
CA GLU A 256 -3.63 12.43 1.69
C GLU A 256 -4.09 13.71 2.40
N LEU A 257 -3.15 14.52 2.91
CA LEU A 257 -3.44 15.82 3.50
C LEU A 257 -4.10 16.77 2.51
N CYS A 258 -3.56 16.87 1.28
CA CYS A 258 -4.18 17.67 0.23
C CYS A 258 -5.58 17.17 -0.11
N THR A 259 -5.79 15.85 -0.16
CA THR A 259 -7.10 15.25 -0.46
C THR A 259 -8.11 15.51 0.65
N GLY A 260 -7.72 15.30 1.92
CA GLY A 260 -8.57 15.51 3.08
C GLY A 260 -8.94 16.97 3.34
N LEU A 261 -8.06 17.91 3.00
CA LEU A 261 -8.31 19.35 3.12
C LEU A 261 -8.93 19.98 1.86
N GLY A 262 -8.95 19.26 0.72
CA GLY A 262 -9.47 19.77 -0.56
C GLY A 262 -8.52 20.72 -1.30
N ILE A 263 -7.21 20.60 -1.09
CA ILE A 263 -6.17 21.45 -1.72
C ILE A 263 -5.82 20.88 -3.10
N THR A 264 -6.03 21.66 -4.16
CA THR A 264 -5.82 21.21 -5.54
C THR A 264 -4.38 21.38 -6.04
N GLU A 265 -3.65 22.35 -5.50
CA GLU A 265 -2.29 22.69 -5.93
C GLU A 265 -1.41 22.99 -4.72
N LEU A 266 -0.27 22.30 -4.62
CA LEU A 266 0.69 22.46 -3.54
C LEU A 266 2.12 22.32 -4.08
N GLU A 267 2.93 23.35 -3.82
CA GLU A 267 4.38 23.32 -4.01
C GLU A 267 5.08 23.04 -2.68
N SER A 268 6.16 22.25 -2.72
CA SER A 268 6.94 21.89 -1.55
C SER A 268 8.44 22.02 -1.81
N THR A 269 9.16 22.29 -0.73
CA THR A 269 10.62 22.23 -0.65
C THR A 269 11.00 21.00 0.16
N ALA A 270 11.82 20.13 -0.41
CA ALA A 270 12.18 18.85 0.17
C ALA A 270 13.70 18.73 0.29
N ASP A 271 14.15 18.16 1.40
CA ASP A 271 15.55 17.85 1.64
C ASP A 271 15.67 16.43 2.19
N PHE A 272 16.24 15.53 1.38
CA PHE A 272 16.42 14.11 1.68
C PHE A 272 17.83 13.67 1.29
N PRO A 273 18.86 13.98 2.10
CA PRO A 273 20.26 13.76 1.72
C PRO A 273 20.58 12.31 1.35
N TYR A 274 20.09 11.34 2.13
CA TYR A 274 20.33 9.91 1.89
C TYR A 274 19.73 9.41 0.58
N ASP A 275 18.45 9.74 0.32
CA ASP A 275 17.78 9.38 -0.93
C ASP A 275 18.45 10.04 -2.14
N MET A 276 18.93 11.29 -1.99
CA MET A 276 19.63 12.00 -3.05
C MET A 276 21.00 11.39 -3.37
N GLU A 277 21.75 10.94 -2.36
CA GLU A 277 23.01 10.22 -2.57
C GLU A 277 22.77 8.87 -3.23
N THR A 278 21.76 8.13 -2.79
CA THR A 278 21.36 6.86 -3.40
C THR A 278 20.98 7.05 -4.86
N PHE A 279 20.20 8.09 -5.16
CA PHE A 279 19.82 8.46 -6.54
C PHE A 279 21.03 8.84 -7.40
N ARG A 280 22.02 9.54 -6.82
CA ARG A 280 23.28 9.87 -7.51
C ARG A 280 24.02 8.59 -7.94
N ASN A 281 24.12 7.61 -7.05
CA ASN A 281 24.79 6.35 -7.34
C ASN A 281 24.07 5.56 -8.44
N VAL A 282 22.74 5.58 -8.47
CA VAL A 282 21.95 4.96 -9.55
C VAL A 282 22.23 5.66 -10.89
N LEU A 283 22.30 6.99 -10.93
CA LEU A 283 22.59 7.73 -12.17
C LEU A 283 24.00 7.42 -12.72
N VAL A 284 25.00 7.28 -11.83
CA VAL A 284 26.35 6.87 -12.24
C VAL A 284 26.34 5.47 -12.85
N ARG A 285 25.64 4.51 -12.21
CA ARG A 285 25.48 3.15 -12.76
C ARG A 285 24.80 3.15 -14.12
N VAL A 286 23.79 3.99 -14.33
CA VAL A 286 23.13 4.12 -15.65
C VAL A 286 24.11 4.59 -16.72
N ASP A 287 25.00 5.52 -16.41
CA ASP A 287 26.02 6.00 -17.35
C ASP A 287 27.03 4.90 -17.69
N GLU A 288 27.52 4.17 -16.67
CA GLU A 288 28.42 3.03 -16.83
C GLU A 288 27.80 1.93 -17.72
N HIS A 289 26.56 1.53 -17.45
CA HIS A 289 25.85 0.52 -18.24
C HIS A 289 25.60 0.98 -19.69
N ASN A 290 25.35 2.28 -19.92
CA ASN A 290 25.23 2.84 -21.26
C ASN A 290 26.57 2.83 -22.01
N ALA A 291 27.68 3.16 -21.34
CA ALA A 291 29.02 3.09 -21.93
C ALA A 291 29.40 1.66 -22.32
N VAL A 292 29.15 0.67 -21.44
CA VAL A 292 29.37 -0.75 -21.74
C VAL A 292 28.48 -1.20 -22.90
N ARG A 293 27.22 -0.76 -22.95
CA ARG A 293 26.30 -1.08 -24.06
C ARG A 293 26.83 -0.58 -25.41
N LEU A 294 27.37 0.64 -25.46
CA LEU A 294 27.94 1.20 -26.69
C LEU A 294 29.13 0.35 -27.17
N LYS A 295 30.02 -0.03 -26.25
CA LYS A 295 31.16 -0.90 -26.56
C LYS A 295 30.73 -2.27 -27.10
N LEU A 296 29.84 -2.96 -26.39
CA LEU A 296 29.32 -4.28 -26.82
C LEU A 296 28.52 -4.26 -28.12
N THR A 297 28.05 -3.08 -28.54
CA THR A 297 27.36 -2.90 -29.82
C THR A 297 28.37 -2.75 -30.97
N ALA A 298 29.50 -2.07 -30.73
CA ALA A 298 30.60 -1.99 -31.68
C ALA A 298 31.25 -3.37 -31.90
N ASP A 299 31.59 -4.08 -30.81
CA ASP A 299 32.25 -5.39 -30.86
C ASP A 299 31.42 -6.40 -31.69
N VAL A 300 30.09 -6.41 -31.53
CA VAL A 300 29.23 -7.31 -32.31
C VAL A 300 29.00 -6.87 -33.74
N ALA A 301 29.11 -5.58 -34.06
CA ALA A 301 29.12 -5.15 -35.44
C ALA A 301 30.37 -5.67 -36.16
N ASP A 302 31.53 -5.62 -35.51
CA ASP A 302 32.79 -6.14 -36.05
C ASP A 302 32.77 -7.66 -36.19
N SER A 303 32.33 -8.38 -35.16
CA SER A 303 32.16 -9.84 -35.21
C SER A 303 31.15 -10.27 -36.27
N SER A 304 30.05 -9.53 -36.46
CA SER A 304 29.06 -9.81 -37.52
C SER A 304 29.65 -9.61 -38.93
N ASN A 305 30.49 -8.59 -39.11
CA ASN A 305 31.20 -8.37 -40.37
C ASN A 305 32.22 -9.47 -40.64
N ALA A 306 32.93 -9.94 -39.61
CA ALA A 306 33.86 -11.07 -39.70
C ALA A 306 33.14 -12.38 -40.07
N VAL A 307 31.97 -12.67 -39.49
CA VAL A 307 31.15 -13.85 -39.88
C VAL A 307 30.82 -13.81 -41.37
N LYS A 308 30.35 -12.67 -41.89
CA LYS A 308 30.04 -12.53 -43.33
C LYS A 308 31.27 -12.81 -44.19
N ALA A 309 32.42 -12.27 -43.82
CA ALA A 309 33.67 -12.48 -44.54
C ALA A 309 34.10 -13.96 -44.53
N PHE A 310 33.98 -14.65 -43.39
CA PHE A 310 34.31 -16.08 -43.29
C PHE A 310 33.35 -16.96 -44.09
N VAL A 311 32.05 -16.64 -44.10
CA VAL A 311 31.06 -17.36 -44.92
C VAL A 311 31.40 -17.25 -46.41
N ILE A 312 31.72 -16.04 -46.89
CA ILE A 312 32.09 -15.83 -48.30
C ILE A 312 33.36 -16.62 -48.65
N LYS A 313 34.41 -16.52 -47.82
CA LYS A 313 35.67 -17.25 -48.05
C LYS A 313 35.51 -18.77 -47.98
N ALA A 314 34.68 -19.27 -47.07
CA ALA A 314 34.39 -20.69 -46.97
C ALA A 314 33.65 -21.21 -48.21
N GLU A 315 32.72 -20.41 -48.75
CA GLU A 315 31.99 -20.75 -49.96
C GLU A 315 32.88 -20.70 -51.22
N ASP A 316 33.75 -19.70 -51.33
CA ASP A 316 34.75 -19.63 -52.41
C ASP A 316 35.67 -20.86 -52.41
N ALA A 317 36.18 -21.25 -51.22
CA ALA A 317 37.00 -22.45 -51.07
C ALA A 317 36.25 -23.73 -51.45
N ARG A 318 34.95 -23.80 -51.13
CA ARG A 318 34.07 -24.91 -51.51
C ARG A 318 33.89 -24.99 -53.02
N ILE A 319 33.69 -23.87 -53.71
CA ILE A 319 33.55 -23.79 -55.18
C ILE A 319 34.86 -24.24 -55.87
N LEU A 320 36.01 -23.85 -55.32
CA LEU A 320 37.34 -24.23 -55.82
C LEU A 320 37.78 -25.65 -55.40
N ALA A 321 36.94 -26.37 -54.63
CA ALA A 321 37.23 -27.70 -54.06
C ALA A 321 38.47 -27.78 -53.14
N ASP A 322 38.90 -26.66 -52.55
CA ASP A 322 39.95 -26.64 -51.52
C ASP A 322 39.37 -26.98 -50.13
N MET A 323 39.34 -28.28 -49.83
CA MET A 323 38.78 -28.81 -48.57
C MET A 323 39.58 -28.42 -47.32
N ASN A 324 40.88 -28.12 -47.47
CA ASN A 324 41.73 -27.73 -46.34
C ASN A 324 41.40 -26.31 -45.89
N LEU A 325 41.29 -25.38 -46.84
CA LEU A 325 40.91 -24.00 -46.57
C LEU A 325 39.46 -23.93 -46.06
N MET A 326 38.54 -24.68 -46.66
CA MET A 326 37.14 -24.77 -46.21
C MET A 326 37.06 -25.19 -44.74
N ARG A 327 37.75 -26.27 -44.32
CA ARG A 327 37.73 -26.75 -42.93
C ARG A 327 38.30 -25.72 -41.96
N ARG A 328 39.35 -24.98 -42.34
CA ARG A 328 39.91 -23.90 -41.52
C ARG A 328 38.91 -22.76 -41.33
N MET A 329 38.28 -22.28 -42.40
CA MET A 329 37.31 -21.17 -42.34
C MET A 329 36.06 -21.55 -41.52
N TYR A 330 35.55 -22.78 -41.62
CA TYR A 330 34.47 -23.23 -40.75
C TYR A 330 34.89 -23.40 -39.28
N GLY A 331 36.15 -23.75 -39.01
CA GLY A 331 36.71 -23.76 -37.66
C GLY A 331 36.72 -22.36 -37.04
N GLU A 332 37.25 -21.38 -37.77
CA GLU A 332 37.24 -19.96 -37.35
C GLU A 332 35.81 -19.42 -37.18
N LEU A 333 34.88 -19.80 -38.06
CA LEU A 333 33.47 -19.43 -37.94
C LEU A 333 32.79 -20.07 -36.73
N PHE A 334 33.15 -21.30 -36.37
CA PHE A 334 32.62 -21.96 -35.18
C PHE A 334 33.09 -21.27 -33.89
N ASP A 335 34.37 -20.91 -33.82
CA ASP A 335 34.95 -20.18 -32.69
C ASP A 335 34.30 -18.78 -32.56
N LEU A 336 34.15 -18.06 -33.67
CA LEU A 336 33.50 -16.75 -33.72
C LEU A 336 32.02 -16.84 -33.32
N ASN A 337 31.32 -17.90 -33.72
CA ASN A 337 29.93 -18.13 -33.31
C ASN A 337 29.81 -18.36 -31.79
N ARG A 338 30.74 -19.12 -31.21
CA ARG A 338 30.78 -19.33 -29.75
C ARG A 338 31.05 -18.00 -29.01
N GLU A 339 31.95 -17.17 -29.54
CA GLU A 339 32.21 -15.84 -29.01
C GLU A 339 30.97 -14.94 -29.07
N LEU A 340 30.28 -14.88 -30.20
CA LEU A 340 29.04 -14.12 -30.37
C LEU A 340 27.94 -14.53 -29.39
N ILE A 341 27.80 -15.83 -29.09
CA ILE A 341 26.83 -16.31 -28.08
C ILE A 341 27.20 -15.80 -26.68
N MET A 342 28.49 -15.79 -26.33
CA MET A 342 28.95 -15.23 -25.06
C MET A 342 28.72 -13.72 -24.99
N GLU A 343 29.01 -12.98 -26.06
CA GLU A 343 28.78 -11.53 -26.14
C GLU A 343 27.29 -11.18 -26.07
N HIS A 344 26.44 -11.95 -26.75
CA HIS A 344 25.00 -11.81 -26.65
C HIS A 344 24.52 -11.99 -25.20
N THR A 345 25.03 -12.99 -24.49
CA THR A 345 24.71 -13.22 -23.08
C THR A 345 25.13 -12.04 -22.20
N LYS A 346 26.35 -11.52 -22.38
CA LYS A 346 26.82 -10.30 -21.69
C LYS A 346 25.92 -9.09 -21.96
N ARG A 347 25.49 -8.91 -23.22
CA ARG A 347 24.57 -7.83 -23.59
C ARG A 347 23.21 -7.98 -22.92
N ALA A 348 22.65 -9.19 -22.90
CA ALA A 348 21.36 -9.46 -22.27
C ALA A 348 21.40 -9.12 -20.77
N THR A 349 22.47 -9.53 -20.08
CA THR A 349 22.69 -9.18 -18.67
C THR A 349 22.81 -7.67 -18.46
N ASN A 350 23.70 -7.00 -19.21
CA ASN A 350 23.87 -5.54 -19.10
C ASN A 350 22.58 -4.77 -19.43
N HIS A 351 21.78 -5.26 -20.38
CA HIS A 351 20.50 -4.65 -20.71
C HIS A 351 19.48 -4.82 -19.57
N SER A 352 19.42 -6.00 -18.95
CA SER A 352 18.56 -6.25 -17.78
C SER A 352 18.91 -5.33 -16.61
N GLU A 353 20.20 -5.21 -16.29
CA GLU A 353 20.69 -4.33 -15.22
C GLU A 353 20.41 -2.85 -15.50
N LEU A 354 20.59 -2.40 -16.75
CA LEU A 354 20.25 -1.05 -17.18
C LEU A 354 18.75 -0.77 -17.02
N LEU A 355 17.88 -1.72 -17.38
CA LEU A 355 16.42 -1.56 -17.22
C LEU A 355 16.02 -1.45 -15.74
N LEU A 356 16.66 -2.21 -14.86
CA LEU A 356 16.43 -2.11 -13.41
C LEU A 356 16.85 -0.74 -12.88
N ALA A 357 18.04 -0.25 -13.25
CA ALA A 357 18.52 1.06 -12.84
C ALA A 357 17.62 2.20 -13.39
N LEU A 358 17.14 2.10 -14.64
CA LEU A 358 16.18 3.05 -15.20
C LEU A 358 14.82 3.00 -14.49
N LYS A 359 14.39 1.84 -14.01
CA LYS A 359 13.17 1.69 -13.22
C LYS A 359 13.32 2.40 -11.87
N GLU A 360 14.45 2.23 -11.19
CA GLU A 360 14.78 2.94 -9.94
C GLU A 360 14.80 4.46 -10.15
N VAL A 361 15.43 4.95 -11.22
CA VAL A 361 15.42 6.39 -11.55
C VAL A 361 14.00 6.92 -11.71
N ASN A 362 13.15 6.20 -12.46
CA ASN A 362 11.76 6.61 -12.64
C ASN A 362 10.96 6.57 -11.33
N GLN A 363 11.19 5.56 -10.47
CA GLN A 363 10.55 5.49 -9.17
C GLN A 363 10.94 6.68 -8.28
N MET A 364 12.22 7.06 -8.23
CA MET A 364 12.68 8.22 -7.47
C MET A 364 12.04 9.53 -7.95
N ILE A 365 11.93 9.73 -9.27
CA ILE A 365 11.22 10.88 -9.84
C ILE A 365 9.75 10.89 -9.41
N GLN A 366 9.09 9.73 -9.44
CA GLN A 366 7.69 9.63 -9.00
C GLN A 366 7.54 9.92 -7.50
N LYS A 367 8.42 9.37 -6.64
CA LYS A 367 8.41 9.64 -5.20
C LYS A 367 8.56 11.14 -4.92
N ALA A 368 9.53 11.80 -5.54
CA ALA A 368 9.73 13.24 -5.40
C ALA A 368 8.56 14.07 -5.96
N ALA A 369 7.92 13.61 -7.03
CA ALA A 369 6.73 14.27 -7.58
C ALA A 369 5.51 14.14 -6.65
N ARG A 370 5.39 13.04 -5.89
CA ARG A 370 4.32 12.83 -4.89
C ARG A 370 4.43 13.74 -3.67
N LEU A 371 5.55 14.42 -3.46
CA LEU A 371 5.66 15.48 -2.45
C LEU A 371 4.90 16.77 -2.82
N ARG A 372 4.29 16.82 -4.02
CA ARG A 372 3.60 17.99 -4.54
C ARG A 372 2.26 17.59 -5.14
N MET A 373 1.33 18.54 -5.22
CA MET A 373 -0.01 18.28 -5.73
C MET A 373 -0.36 19.21 -6.90
N GLY A 374 -1.17 18.69 -7.83
CA GLY A 374 -1.68 19.43 -8.98
C GLY A 374 -0.62 19.64 -10.07
N ARG A 375 -0.61 20.85 -10.65
CA ARG A 375 0.25 21.18 -11.80
C ARG A 375 1.73 21.09 -11.46
N ALA A 376 2.11 21.41 -10.21
CA ALA A 376 3.47 21.30 -9.70
C ALA A 376 4.06 19.88 -9.87
N LYS A 377 3.26 18.84 -9.60
CA LYS A 377 3.65 17.42 -9.78
C LYS A 377 4.03 17.12 -11.23
N THR A 378 3.18 17.49 -12.18
CA THR A 378 3.44 17.31 -13.62
C THR A 378 4.63 18.14 -14.11
N ARG A 379 4.79 19.38 -13.61
CA ARG A 379 5.89 20.28 -13.97
C ARG A 379 7.24 19.64 -13.63
N ILE A 380 7.36 19.04 -12.45
CA ILE A 380 8.61 18.40 -12.01
C ILE A 380 8.92 17.15 -12.82
N ILE A 381 7.95 16.29 -13.09
CA ILE A 381 8.19 15.10 -13.91
C ILE A 381 8.73 15.51 -15.29
N ALA A 382 8.16 16.54 -15.90
CA ALA A 382 8.65 17.07 -17.17
C ALA A 382 10.06 17.68 -17.05
N ALA A 383 10.31 18.46 -15.99
CA ALA A 383 11.60 19.10 -15.74
C ALA A 383 12.71 18.08 -15.46
N CYS A 384 12.46 17.08 -14.61
CA CYS A 384 13.40 15.98 -14.32
C CYS A 384 13.72 15.19 -15.59
N ARG A 385 12.72 14.84 -16.40
CA ARG A 385 12.94 14.16 -17.70
C ARG A 385 13.77 15.00 -18.66
N LYS A 386 13.58 16.33 -18.67
CA LYS A 386 14.39 17.24 -19.49
C LYS A 386 15.83 17.31 -18.99
N ALA A 387 16.04 17.42 -17.67
CA ALA A 387 17.37 17.47 -17.06
C ALA A 387 18.17 16.19 -17.30
N ILE A 388 17.52 15.02 -17.21
CA ILE A 388 18.14 13.72 -17.53
C ILE A 388 18.56 13.65 -19.00
N LYS A 389 17.71 14.11 -19.93
CA LYS A 389 18.06 14.17 -21.36
C LYS A 389 19.24 15.10 -21.66
N GLN A 390 19.39 16.17 -20.89
CA GLN A 390 20.48 17.13 -21.01
C GLN A 390 21.73 16.72 -20.21
N ASN A 391 21.69 15.58 -19.52
CA ASN A 391 22.73 15.10 -18.60
C ASN A 391 23.16 16.15 -17.55
N ASN A 392 22.23 17.00 -17.10
CA ASN A 392 22.51 18.00 -16.07
C ASN A 392 22.04 17.50 -14.70
N ILE A 393 22.96 16.81 -14.01
CA ILE A 393 22.72 16.21 -12.69
C ILE A 393 22.49 17.30 -11.62
N GLN A 394 23.17 18.44 -11.71
CA GLN A 394 23.06 19.51 -10.71
C GLN A 394 21.69 20.18 -10.75
N ASP A 395 21.19 20.48 -11.95
CA ASP A 395 19.86 21.05 -12.11
C ASP A 395 18.78 20.05 -11.70
N LEU A 396 18.99 18.75 -11.94
CA LEU A 396 18.07 17.69 -11.50
C LEU A 396 17.88 17.71 -9.97
N PHE A 397 18.96 17.79 -9.19
CA PHE A 397 18.89 17.85 -7.73
C PHE A 397 18.21 19.14 -7.24
N LYS A 398 18.52 20.29 -7.85
CA LYS A 398 17.84 21.55 -7.51
C LYS A 398 16.33 21.48 -7.77
N ILE A 399 15.94 20.91 -8.91
CA ILE A 399 14.53 20.72 -9.27
C ILE A 399 13.83 19.79 -8.27
N LEU A 400 14.48 18.71 -7.82
CA LEU A 400 13.91 17.79 -6.84
C LEU A 400 13.69 18.48 -5.49
N ASN A 401 14.68 19.24 -5.02
CA ASN A 401 14.64 19.91 -3.72
C ASN A 401 13.69 21.11 -3.71
N PHE A 402 13.77 22.01 -4.69
CA PHE A 402 13.05 23.30 -4.68
C PHE A 402 11.85 23.36 -5.63
N GLY A 403 11.73 22.43 -6.58
CA GLY A 403 10.66 22.42 -7.58
C GLY A 403 10.88 23.34 -8.79
N SER A 404 11.93 24.18 -8.76
CA SER A 404 12.34 25.08 -9.85
C SER A 404 13.86 25.03 -10.07
N SER A 405 14.30 25.28 -11.30
CA SER A 405 15.73 25.29 -11.68
C SER A 405 16.42 26.65 -11.46
N THR A 406 15.76 27.61 -10.82
CA THR A 406 16.28 28.97 -10.58
C THR A 406 16.94 29.07 -9.23
#